data_AF-A0A8J7PLM6-F1
#
_entry.id   AF-A0A8J7PLM6-F1
#
_cell.length_a   1.000
_cell.length_b   1.000
_cell.length_c   1.000
_cell.angle_alpha   90.00
_cell.angle_beta   90.00
_cell.angle_gamma   90.00
#
_symmetry.space_group_name_H-M   'P 1'
#
loop_
_entity.id
_entity.type
_entity.pdbx_description
1 polymer ?
#
loop_
_entity_poly.entity_id
_entity_poly.type
_entity_poly.pdbx_seq_one_letter_code
_entity_poly.pdbx_strand_id
1 'polypeptide(L)'
;MQTAFKEFSIDPAIADNPRLLREVESATRVLERVLGKSASRVRVGWEPAGQDSARLRVADPLANGVVVLPAAELGSEDRLERRLLSLWSDVLGRRVDALIEPILHPDGAGAAP
;
A
#
# COMPACT_ATOMS: atom_id res chain seq x y z
N MET A 1 1.94 19.15 -18.61
CA MET A 1 2.58 18.23 -17.65
C MET A 1 1.45 17.42 -17.02
N GLN A 2 1.33 16.13 -17.32
CA GLN A 2 0.18 15.33 -16.91
C GLN A 2 0.34 14.89 -15.44
N THR A 3 -0.74 15.08 -14.70
CA THR A 3 -0.85 15.16 -13.24
C THR A 3 -1.23 13.82 -12.61
N ALA A 4 -0.92 13.68 -11.32
CA ALA A 4 -1.58 12.86 -10.29
C ALA A 4 -1.33 11.34 -10.28
N PHE A 5 -0.83 10.83 -9.15
CA PHE A 5 -1.06 9.42 -8.79
C PHE A 5 -1.61 9.33 -7.37
N LYS A 6 -2.88 9.74 -7.27
CA LYS A 6 -3.82 9.18 -6.30
C LYS A 6 -4.66 8.16 -7.07
N GLU A 7 -4.16 6.93 -7.19
CA GLU A 7 -4.91 5.82 -7.81
C GLU A 7 -5.28 4.84 -6.71
N PHE A 8 -6.55 4.91 -6.28
CA PHE A 8 -7.16 3.94 -5.39
C PHE A 8 -8.05 3.05 -6.24
N SER A 9 -7.69 1.78 -6.32
CA SER A 9 -8.46 0.77 -7.03
C SER A 9 -9.00 -0.23 -6.02
N ILE A 10 -10.32 -0.41 -6.02
CA ILE A 10 -10.99 -1.46 -5.25
C ILE A 10 -11.48 -2.50 -6.27
N ASP A 11 -11.07 -3.75 -6.08
CA ASP A 11 -11.49 -4.85 -6.94
C ASP A 11 -13.02 -5.02 -6.91
N PRO A 12 -13.67 -5.25 -8.07
CA PRO A 12 -15.13 -5.38 -8.14
C PRO A 12 -15.68 -6.54 -7.29
N ALA A 13 -14.92 -7.58 -7.01
CA ALA A 13 -15.35 -8.66 -6.12
C ALA A 13 -15.49 -8.21 -4.66
N ILE A 14 -14.74 -7.17 -4.23
CA ILE A 14 -14.97 -6.52 -2.94
C ILE A 14 -16.27 -5.70 -3.00
N ALA A 15 -16.53 -5.03 -4.12
CA ALA A 15 -17.74 -4.23 -4.30
C ALA A 15 -19.04 -5.07 -4.26
N ASP A 16 -18.97 -6.34 -4.68
CA ASP A 16 -20.09 -7.29 -4.61
C ASP A 16 -20.42 -7.73 -3.17
N ASN A 17 -19.48 -7.56 -2.22
CA ASN A 17 -19.69 -7.83 -0.80
C ASN A 17 -19.87 -6.51 -0.03
N PRO A 18 -21.12 -6.06 0.25
CA PRO A 18 -21.38 -4.74 0.82
C PRO A 18 -20.83 -4.58 2.24
N ARG A 19 -20.65 -5.68 2.97
CA ARG A 19 -20.02 -5.65 4.30
C ARG A 19 -18.53 -5.37 4.16
N LEU A 20 -17.84 -6.16 3.33
CA LEU A 20 -16.40 -5.99 3.11
C LEU A 20 -16.08 -4.64 2.48
N LEU A 21 -16.91 -4.17 1.55
CA LEU A 21 -16.78 -2.86 0.93
C LEU A 21 -16.74 -1.73 1.97
N ARG A 22 -17.68 -1.70 2.91
CA ARG A 22 -17.72 -0.66 3.97
C ARG A 22 -16.46 -0.66 4.82
N GLU A 23 -15.96 -1.84 5.16
CA GLU A 23 -14.75 -2.01 5.96
C GLU A 23 -13.52 -1.54 5.18
N VAL A 24 -13.43 -1.85 3.89
CA VAL A 24 -12.36 -1.39 2.99
C VAL A 24 -12.41 0.13 2.76
N GLU A 25 -13.59 0.72 2.63
CA GLU A 25 -13.76 2.17 2.52
C GLU A 25 -13.32 2.89 3.80
N SER A 26 -13.71 2.36 4.97
CA SER A 26 -13.25 2.86 6.26
C SER A 26 -11.73 2.75 6.37
N ALA A 27 -11.18 1.59 6.01
CA ALA A 27 -9.75 1.33 6.05
C ALA A 27 -8.96 2.23 5.10
N THR A 28 -9.54 2.57 3.94
CA THR A 28 -8.95 3.51 2.99
C THR A 28 -8.80 4.90 3.60
N ARG A 29 -9.78 5.38 4.38
CA ARG A 29 -9.67 6.67 5.08
C ARG A 29 -8.57 6.65 6.15
N VAL A 30 -8.44 5.55 6.89
CA VAL A 30 -7.33 5.36 7.86
C VAL A 30 -5.99 5.37 7.13
N LEU A 31 -5.89 4.64 6.02
CA LEU A 31 -4.69 4.60 5.17
C LEU A 31 -4.31 5.99 4.66
N GLU A 32 -5.26 6.80 4.21
CA GLU A 32 -4.99 8.17 3.78
C GLU A 32 -4.39 9.04 4.91
N ARG A 33 -4.87 8.88 6.15
CA ARG A 33 -4.28 9.55 7.32
C ARG A 33 -2.84 9.09 7.57
N VAL A 34 -2.60 7.78 7.51
CA VAL A 34 -1.27 7.18 7.71
C VAL A 34 -0.28 7.64 6.64
N LEU A 35 -0.70 7.68 5.38
CA LEU A 35 0.12 8.12 4.26
C LEU A 35 0.35 9.64 4.26
N GLY A 36 -0.59 10.41 4.79
CA GLY A 36 -0.53 11.86 4.87
C GLY A 36 -0.24 12.50 3.51
N LYS A 37 0.81 13.33 3.44
CA LYS A 37 1.21 14.02 2.20
C LYS A 37 1.63 13.05 1.08
N SER A 38 2.08 11.85 1.42
CA SER A 38 2.53 10.84 0.47
C SER A 38 1.39 10.15 -0.27
N ALA A 39 0.14 10.27 0.20
CA ALA A 39 -1.04 9.66 -0.42
C ALA A 39 -1.23 10.04 -1.90
N SER A 40 -0.72 11.21 -2.30
CA SER A 40 -0.77 11.72 -3.69
C SER A 40 0.29 11.15 -4.63
N ARG A 41 1.20 10.32 -4.10
CA ARG A 41 2.37 9.77 -4.82
C ARG A 41 2.42 8.25 -4.83
N VAL A 42 1.43 7.60 -4.24
CA VAL A 42 1.39 6.14 -4.12
C VAL A 42 0.15 5.59 -4.81
N ARG A 43 0.29 4.41 -5.39
CA ARG A 43 -0.82 3.62 -5.91
C ARG A 43 -1.29 2.65 -4.84
N VAL A 44 -2.59 2.58 -4.65
CA VAL A 44 -3.22 1.72 -3.66
C VAL A 44 -4.22 0.80 -4.35
N GLY A 45 -4.08 -0.50 -4.12
CA GLY A 45 -4.97 -1.52 -4.64
C GLY A 45 -5.56 -2.36 -3.51
N TRP A 46 -6.86 -2.61 -3.57
CA TRP A 46 -7.56 -3.56 -2.72
C TRP A 46 -8.06 -4.74 -3.56
N GLU A 47 -7.72 -5.95 -3.13
CA GLU A 47 -8.09 -7.21 -3.80
C GLU A 47 -8.72 -8.17 -2.78
N PRO A 48 -9.67 -9.04 -3.16
CA PRO A 48 -10.19 -10.05 -2.25
C PRO A 48 -9.09 -11.05 -1.86
N ALA A 49 -9.05 -11.46 -0.59
CA ALA A 49 -8.07 -12.40 -0.07
C ALA A 49 -8.72 -13.54 0.74
N GLY A 50 -9.94 -13.92 0.34
CA GLY A 50 -10.81 -14.85 1.05
C GLY A 50 -12.22 -14.27 1.20
N GLN A 51 -13.08 -15.00 1.93
CA GLN A 51 -14.49 -14.63 2.09
C GLN A 51 -14.68 -13.34 2.92
N ASP A 52 -13.83 -13.12 3.92
CA ASP A 52 -13.89 -12.00 4.86
C ASP A 52 -12.51 -11.33 5.05
N SER A 53 -11.71 -11.27 3.99
CA SER A 53 -10.37 -10.66 4.03
C SER A 53 -10.11 -9.87 2.77
N ALA A 54 -9.41 -8.75 2.91
CA ALA A 54 -8.93 -7.94 1.80
C ALA A 54 -7.40 -7.88 1.81
N ARG A 55 -6.79 -8.03 0.64
CA ARG A 55 -5.38 -7.74 0.41
C ARG A 55 -5.26 -6.27 0.03
N LEU A 56 -4.44 -5.55 0.78
CA LEU A 56 -4.00 -4.20 0.49
C LEU A 56 -2.63 -4.25 -0.16
N ARG A 57 -2.49 -3.59 -1.31
CA ARG A 57 -1.23 -3.31 -1.97
C ARG A 57 -0.98 -1.81 -1.98
N VAL A 58 0.18 -1.38 -1.50
CA VAL A 58 0.65 0.00 -1.58
C VAL A 58 1.92 0.01 -2.41
N ALA A 59 1.98 0.83 -3.46
CA ALA A 59 3.13 0.93 -4.34
C ALA A 59 3.56 2.40 -4.49
N ASP A 60 4.81 2.67 -4.13
CA ASP A 60 5.58 3.86 -4.48
C ASP A 60 6.44 3.52 -5.72
N PRO A 61 6.92 4.51 -6.51
CA PRO A 61 7.80 4.26 -7.65
C PRO A 61 9.05 3.42 -7.34
N LEU A 62 9.51 3.42 -6.08
CA LEU A 62 10.74 2.75 -5.66
C LEU A 62 10.51 1.52 -4.78
N ALA A 63 9.29 1.33 -4.25
CA ALA A 63 9.02 0.25 -3.32
C ALA A 63 7.54 -0.13 -3.30
N ASN A 64 7.26 -1.40 -3.00
CA ASN A 64 5.91 -1.92 -2.84
C ASN A 64 5.76 -2.69 -1.53
N GLY A 65 4.57 -2.60 -0.96
CA GLY A 65 4.15 -3.31 0.24
C GLY A 65 2.82 -4.01 -0.02
N VAL A 66 2.66 -5.19 0.57
CA VAL A 66 1.42 -5.97 0.50
C VAL A 66 1.11 -6.51 1.88
N VAL A 67 -0.16 -6.41 2.29
CA VAL A 67 -0.66 -7.01 3.53
C VAL A 67 -2.04 -7.59 3.30
N VAL A 68 -2.37 -8.68 4.00
CA VAL A 68 -3.73 -9.23 4.05
C VAL A 68 -4.35 -8.84 5.38
N LEU A 69 -5.54 -8.26 5.31
CA LEU A 69 -6.31 -7.73 6.44
C LEU A 69 -7.63 -8.49 6.55
N PRO A 70 -7.87 -9.25 7.63
CA PRO A 70 -9.16 -9.86 7.88
C PRO A 70 -10.19 -8.79 8.27
N ALA A 71 -11.48 -9.05 8.02
CA ALA A 71 -12.58 -8.12 8.31
C ALA A 71 -12.62 -7.70 9.79
N ALA A 72 -12.26 -8.60 10.71
CA ALA A 72 -12.16 -8.28 12.13
C ALA A 72 -11.08 -7.22 12.45
N GLU A 73 -10.02 -7.13 11.63
CA GLU A 73 -8.99 -6.10 11.75
C GLU A 73 -9.40 -4.81 11.04
N LEU A 74 -10.04 -4.91 9.87
CA LEU A 74 -10.58 -3.76 9.14
C LEU A 74 -11.60 -2.97 10.00
N GLY A 75 -12.38 -3.66 10.82
CA GLY A 75 -13.37 -3.05 11.73
C GLY A 75 -12.80 -2.47 13.02
N SER A 76 -11.49 -2.62 13.27
CA SER A 76 -10.83 -2.14 14.49
C SER A 76 -9.81 -1.06 14.14
N GLU A 77 -10.22 0.21 14.23
CA GLU A 77 -9.41 1.36 13.79
C GLU A 77 -7.99 1.37 14.39
N ASP A 78 -7.83 1.15 15.69
CA ASP A 78 -6.53 1.15 16.38
C ASP A 78 -5.61 -0.01 15.95
N ARG A 79 -6.17 -1.19 15.66
CA ARG A 79 -5.38 -2.32 15.14
C ARG A 79 -4.99 -2.07 13.69
N LEU A 80 -5.94 -1.61 12.90
CA LEU A 80 -5.73 -1.29 11.51
C LEU A 80 -4.67 -0.19 11.35
N GLU A 81 -4.77 0.91 12.10
CA GLU A 81 -3.81 2.01 12.02
C GLU A 81 -2.39 1.53 12.31
N ARG A 82 -2.19 0.74 13.37
CA ARG A 82 -0.87 0.15 13.68
C ARG A 82 -0.37 -0.76 12.57
N ARG A 83 -1.25 -1.56 11.97
CA ARG A 83 -0.87 -2.45 10.87
C ARG A 83 -0.47 -1.66 9.62
N LEU A 84 -1.22 -0.62 9.28
CA LEU A 84 -0.95 0.25 8.14
C LEU A 84 0.32 1.08 8.34
N LEU A 85 0.58 1.56 9.56
CA LEU A 85 1.85 2.21 9.92
C LEU A 85 3.05 1.28 9.76
N SER A 86 2.90 0.02 10.21
CA SER A 86 3.93 -1.01 10.04
C SER A 86 4.20 -1.30 8.56
N LEU A 87 3.14 -1.48 7.75
CA LEU A 87 3.27 -1.64 6.30
C LEU A 87 3.98 -0.45 5.66
N TRP A 88 3.56 0.77 5.98
CA TRP A 88 4.14 1.97 5.40
C TRP A 88 5.60 2.17 5.81
N SER A 89 5.95 1.83 7.04
CA SER A 89 7.34 1.86 7.52
C SER A 89 8.23 0.87 6.74
N ASP A 90 7.73 -0.33 6.44
CA ASP A 90 8.42 -1.32 5.61
C ASP A 90 8.63 -0.82 4.17
N VAL A 91 7.61 -0.21 3.56
CA VAL A 91 7.71 0.40 2.22
C VAL A 91 8.76 1.53 2.21
N LEU A 92 8.75 2.39 3.23
CA LEU A 92 9.75 3.46 3.35
C LEU A 92 11.16 2.91 3.55
N GLY A 93 11.32 1.85 4.34
CA GLY A 93 12.62 1.18 4.52
C GLY A 93 13.19 0.69 3.19
N ARG A 94 12.38 -0.04 2.40
CA ARG A 94 12.78 -0.52 1.07
C ARG A 94 13.05 0.61 0.09
N ARG A 95 12.29 1.70 0.16
CA ARG A 95 12.52 2.89 -0.66
C ARG A 95 13.87 3.54 -0.35
N VAL A 96 14.24 3.63 0.92
CA VAL A 96 15.55 4.16 1.33
C VAL A 96 16.66 3.24 0.85
N ASP A 97 16.49 1.92 1.00
CA ASP A 97 17.45 0.92 0.52
C ASP A 97 17.70 1.05 -0.99
N ALA A 98 16.64 1.08 -1.79
CA ALA A 98 16.71 1.24 -3.25
C ALA A 98 17.36 2.57 -3.70
N LEU A 99 17.31 3.62 -2.88
CA LEU A 99 17.99 4.90 -3.16
C LEU A 99 19.47 4.87 -2.79
N ILE A 100 19.86 4.06 -1.81
CA ILE A 100 21.21 4.00 -1.27
C ILE A 100 22.05 2.93 -2.00
N GLU A 101 21.46 1.79 -2.40
CA GLU A 101 22.12 0.72 -3.16
C GLU A 101 23.01 1.22 -4.32
N PRO A 102 22.54 2.08 -5.23
CA PRO A 102 23.38 2.56 -6.35
C PRO A 102 24.51 3.50 -5.92
N ILE A 103 24.43 4.10 -4.73
CA ILE A 103 25.48 4.97 -4.16
C ILE A 103 26.58 4.11 -3.52
N LEU A 104 26.19 3.02 -2.84
CA LEU A 104 27.12 2.10 -2.17
C LEU A 104 27.82 1.15 -3.15
N HIS A 105 27.18 0.83 -4.28
CA HIS A 105 27.73 -0.05 -5.32
C HIS A 105 27.72 0.65 -6.70
N PRO A 106 28.63 1.61 -6.94
CA PRO A 106 28.66 2.37 -8.20
C PRO A 106 29.12 1.54 -9.42
N ASP A 107 29.63 0.33 -9.23
CA ASP A 107 30.28 -0.50 -10.27
C ASP A 107 29.30 -1.32 -11.14
N GLY A 108 27.99 -1.31 -10.84
CA GLY A 108 26.99 -2.08 -11.58
C GLY A 108 26.56 -1.51 -12.95
N ALA A 109 27.01 -0.30 -13.31
CA ALA A 109 26.64 0.37 -14.56
C ALA A 109 27.55 0.03 -15.76
N GLY A 110 28.51 -0.89 -15.60
CA GLY A 110 29.54 -1.14 -16.60
C GLY A 110 29.96 -2.61 -16.71
N ALA A 111 29.05 -3.52 -17.04
CA ALA A 111 29.44 -4.84 -17.55
C ALA A 111 28.32 -5.48 -18.39
N ALA A 112 28.28 -5.14 -19.68
CA ALA A 112 27.70 -5.99 -20.70
C ALA A 112 28.70 -6.09 -21.87
N PRO A 113 29.33 -7.26 -22.10
CA PRO A 113 29.83 -7.62 -23.42
C PRO A 113 28.69 -7.98 -24.38
#